data_AF-A0A5D2QRV0-F1
#
_entry.id   AF-A0A5D2QRV0-F1
#
_cell.length_a   1.000
_cell.length_b   1.000
_cell.length_c   1.000
_cell.angle_alpha   90.00
_cell.angle_beta   90.00
_cell.angle_gamma   90.00
#
_symmetry.space_group_name_H-M   'P 1'
#
loop_
_entity.id
_entity.type
_entity.pdbx_description
1 polymer ?
#
loop_
_entity_poly.entity_id
_entity_poly.type
_entity_poly.pdbx_seq_one_letter_code
_entity_poly.pdbx_strand_id
1 'polypeptide(L)'
;MTLFSPREPGVLLWRGFTLQEFANQCFGNKADYGKGRQMPIHYGSNKLNYFTVSSTIATQIPHAVGAAYSLKMDKKDACAVTYFGDGGTSEGDFHAAMNFAAVTESPVIFICRNNGWAISTPTSDQFRSDGIAVRGQAYGVRSIRVDGNDALAMYSAVRSARQMAVNEHRPILIEAVTYRVGHHSTSDDSTKYRPADEIEWWRMARDPVTRFRKWIEINGWWGSEAESQLRSSIRSQLLHAIQIAERAEKPPVNDLFTDVYDNIPSNLREQEKLLKETINRHPKDYPADVPI
;
A
#
# COMPACT_ATOMS: atom_id res chain seq x y z
N MET A 1 10.13 8.61 -3.78
CA MET A 1 8.69 8.73 -3.44
C MET A 1 7.99 7.40 -3.68
N THR A 2 6.94 7.04 -2.94
CA THR A 2 6.26 5.75 -3.17
C THR A 2 4.74 5.83 -3.09
N LEU A 3 4.09 5.22 -4.09
CA LEU A 3 2.64 5.20 -4.28
C LEU A 3 2.13 3.76 -4.23
N PHE A 4 0.98 3.53 -3.60
CA PHE A 4 0.63 2.19 -3.14
C PHE A 4 -0.83 1.81 -3.35
N SER A 5 -1.02 0.50 -3.45
CA SER A 5 -2.28 -0.19 -3.22
C SER A 5 -2.53 -0.33 -1.70
N PRO A 6 -3.74 -0.68 -1.25
CA PRO A 6 -4.04 -0.88 0.18
C PRO A 6 -3.30 -2.05 0.87
N ARG A 7 -2.46 -2.83 0.17
CA ARG A 7 -1.82 -4.04 0.73
C ARG A 7 -0.29 -3.90 0.77
N GLU A 8 0.19 -2.70 1.09
CA GLU A 8 1.62 -2.39 1.26
C GLU A 8 2.02 -1.79 2.64
N PRO A 9 1.33 -2.13 3.77
CA PRO A 9 1.72 -1.59 5.08
C PRO A 9 3.12 -2.02 5.51
N GLY A 10 3.65 -3.13 4.98
CA GLY A 10 5.02 -3.58 5.25
C GLY A 10 6.09 -2.56 4.85
N VAL A 11 5.85 -1.74 3.81
CA VAL A 11 6.79 -0.69 3.41
C VAL A 11 6.78 0.48 4.38
N LEU A 12 5.60 0.86 4.89
CA LEU A 12 5.47 1.87 5.95
C LEU A 12 6.17 1.42 7.23
N LEU A 13 5.89 0.19 7.67
CA LEU A 13 6.49 -0.37 8.87
C LEU A 13 8.02 -0.37 8.77
N TRP A 14 8.58 -0.77 7.63
CA TRP A 14 10.02 -0.74 7.39
C TRP A 14 10.61 0.68 7.40
N ARG A 15 9.83 1.69 6.97
CA ARG A 15 10.24 3.11 7.00
C ARG A 15 10.02 3.80 8.35
N GLY A 16 9.51 3.08 9.35
CA GLY A 16 9.31 3.60 10.70
C GLY A 16 7.93 4.19 10.97
N PHE A 17 6.92 3.85 10.17
CA PHE A 17 5.53 4.08 10.57
C PHE A 17 5.20 3.13 11.73
N THR A 18 4.77 3.71 12.83
CA THR A 18 4.58 3.04 14.12
C THR A 18 3.28 2.26 14.14
N LEU A 19 3.22 1.25 15.03
CA LEU A 19 1.98 0.51 15.30
C LEU A 19 0.86 1.43 15.78
N GLN A 20 1.21 2.51 16.50
CA GLN A 20 0.23 3.51 16.93
C GLN A 20 -0.36 4.29 15.76
N GLU A 21 0.45 4.72 14.79
CA GLU A 21 -0.04 5.40 13.59
C GLU A 21 -0.95 4.48 12.75
N PHE A 22 -0.59 3.19 12.60
CA PHE A 22 -1.47 2.20 11.96
C PHE A 22 -2.81 2.07 12.69
N ALA A 23 -2.77 1.94 14.02
CA ALA A 23 -3.98 1.83 14.83
C ALA A 23 -4.85 3.09 14.73
N ASN A 24 -4.24 4.28 14.80
CA ASN A 24 -4.97 5.55 14.72
C ASN A 24 -5.77 5.69 13.42
N GLN A 25 -5.14 5.34 12.27
CA GLN A 25 -5.82 5.39 10.97
C GLN A 25 -6.96 4.37 10.89
N CYS A 26 -6.75 3.14 11.36
CA CYS A 26 -7.81 2.12 11.36
C CYS A 26 -8.99 2.45 12.27
N PHE A 27 -8.76 3.15 13.39
CA PHE A 27 -9.82 3.60 14.29
C PHE A 27 -10.44 4.94 13.88
N GLY A 28 -9.87 5.62 12.89
CA GLY A 28 -10.31 6.95 12.45
C GLY A 28 -10.39 7.94 13.61
N ASN A 29 -9.38 7.95 14.48
CA ASN A 29 -9.33 8.84 15.64
C ASN A 29 -8.60 10.15 15.31
N LYS A 30 -8.59 11.11 16.23
CA LYS A 30 -8.00 12.44 16.01
C LYS A 30 -6.49 12.45 15.71
N ALA A 31 -5.79 11.36 16.02
CA ALA A 31 -4.37 11.21 15.76
C ALA A 31 -4.08 10.55 14.40
N ASP A 32 -5.11 10.21 13.62
CA ASP A 32 -4.98 9.84 12.22
C ASP A 32 -4.61 11.07 11.37
N TYR A 33 -3.53 10.95 10.59
CA TYR A 33 -3.13 11.98 9.62
C TYR A 33 -4.19 12.22 8.53
N GLY A 34 -5.00 11.21 8.22
CA GLY A 34 -6.14 11.30 7.31
C GLY A 34 -7.41 11.88 7.92
N LYS A 35 -7.37 12.30 9.19
CA LYS A 35 -8.52 12.86 9.94
C LYS A 35 -9.75 11.96 9.94
N GLY A 36 -9.56 10.64 9.88
CA GLY A 36 -10.66 9.67 9.85
C GLY A 36 -11.54 9.72 8.60
N ARG A 37 -11.10 10.38 7.52
CA ARG A 37 -11.91 10.58 6.30
C ARG A 37 -11.94 9.40 5.34
N GLN A 38 -10.97 8.51 5.46
CA GLN A 38 -10.80 7.36 4.58
C GLN A 38 -11.14 6.07 5.33
N MET A 39 -11.51 5.03 4.59
CA MET A 39 -11.68 3.70 5.16
C MET A 39 -10.38 3.21 5.83
N PRO A 40 -10.46 2.24 6.77
CA PRO A 40 -9.28 1.60 7.32
C PRO A 40 -8.35 1.10 6.21
N ILE A 41 -7.06 0.94 6.52
CA ILE A 41 -5.97 0.54 5.60
C ILE A 41 -5.59 1.55 4.52
N HIS A 42 -6.18 2.75 4.52
CA HIS A 42 -5.80 3.86 3.64
C HIS A 42 -4.72 4.76 4.25
N TYR A 43 -3.56 4.17 4.52
CA TYR A 43 -2.45 4.88 5.14
C TYR A 43 -1.81 5.92 4.21
N GLY A 44 -1.25 6.97 4.80
CA GLY A 44 -0.49 8.02 4.12
C GLY A 44 0.53 8.64 5.08
N SER A 45 1.68 9.08 4.56
CA SER A 45 2.69 9.77 5.37
C SER A 45 3.60 10.64 4.50
N ASN A 46 3.44 11.95 4.62
CA ASN A 46 4.34 12.93 3.98
C ASN A 46 5.79 12.76 4.49
N LYS A 47 5.97 12.57 5.80
CA LYS A 47 7.28 12.36 6.44
C LYS A 47 8.04 11.17 5.83
N LEU A 48 7.34 10.09 5.49
CA LEU A 48 7.94 8.87 4.97
C LEU A 48 7.90 8.77 3.43
N ASN A 49 7.53 9.87 2.75
CA ASN A 49 7.34 9.92 1.31
C ASN A 49 6.42 8.79 0.79
N TYR A 50 5.33 8.55 1.52
CA TYR A 50 4.32 7.54 1.24
C TYR A 50 3.01 8.26 0.89
N PHE A 51 2.63 8.20 -0.38
CA PHE A 51 1.40 8.80 -0.87
C PHE A 51 0.19 8.10 -0.26
N THR A 52 -0.80 8.88 0.18
CA THR A 52 -2.03 8.34 0.76
C THR A 52 -2.73 7.42 -0.23
N VAL A 53 -3.08 6.23 0.24
CA VAL A 53 -3.80 5.23 -0.57
C VAL A 53 -5.20 5.74 -0.94
N SER A 54 -5.62 5.39 -2.15
CA SER A 54 -6.98 5.56 -2.66
C SER A 54 -7.59 4.19 -2.99
N SER A 55 -8.91 4.05 -2.91
CA SER A 55 -9.62 2.82 -3.28
C SER A 55 -9.50 2.49 -4.77
N THR A 56 -9.52 3.51 -5.63
CA THR A 56 -9.61 3.32 -7.08
C THR A 56 -8.36 2.66 -7.61
N ILE A 57 -8.53 1.47 -8.19
CA ILE A 57 -7.43 0.62 -8.67
C ILE A 57 -6.64 1.36 -9.74
N ALA A 58 -5.31 1.20 -9.70
CA ALA A 58 -4.34 1.68 -10.68
C ALA A 58 -4.17 3.21 -10.83
N THR A 59 -5.05 4.04 -10.29
CA THR A 59 -4.96 5.51 -10.38
C THR A 59 -3.65 6.11 -9.87
N GLN A 60 -3.00 5.44 -8.92
CA GLN A 60 -1.70 5.86 -8.39
C GLN A 60 -0.54 5.59 -9.35
N ILE A 61 -0.71 4.72 -10.36
CA ILE A 61 0.35 4.35 -11.29
C ILE A 61 0.77 5.55 -12.15
N PRO A 62 -0.11 6.27 -12.87
CA PRO A 62 0.28 7.47 -13.62
C PRO A 62 0.78 8.61 -12.73
N HIS A 63 0.21 8.78 -11.53
CA HIS A 63 0.72 9.76 -10.55
C HIS A 63 2.18 9.51 -10.17
N ALA A 64 2.58 8.23 -10.04
CA ALA A 64 3.97 7.87 -9.75
C ALA A 64 4.92 8.26 -10.89
N VAL A 65 4.45 8.14 -12.13
CA VAL A 65 5.21 8.57 -13.31
C VAL A 65 5.39 10.08 -13.32
N GLY A 66 4.33 10.84 -13.03
CA GLY A 66 4.41 12.30 -12.91
C GLY A 66 5.39 12.74 -11.81
N ALA A 67 5.33 12.11 -10.64
CA ALA A 67 6.27 12.37 -9.55
C ALA A 67 7.72 12.03 -9.94
N ALA A 68 7.95 10.89 -10.59
CA ALA A 68 9.27 10.52 -11.10
C ALA A 68 9.79 11.51 -12.15
N TYR A 69 8.91 11.96 -13.04
CA TYR A 69 9.25 12.94 -14.07
C TYR A 69 9.67 14.28 -13.44
N SER A 70 8.95 14.74 -12.41
CA SER A 70 9.34 15.93 -11.63
C SER A 70 10.71 15.75 -10.98
N LEU A 71 10.98 14.60 -10.34
CA LEU A 71 12.29 14.31 -9.74
C LEU A 71 13.42 14.39 -10.77
N LYS A 72 13.17 13.92 -12.00
CA LYS A 72 14.13 14.04 -13.10
C LYS A 72 14.35 15.50 -13.52
N MET A 73 13.27 16.26 -13.71
CA MET A 73 13.36 17.68 -14.08
C MET A 73 14.14 18.49 -13.03
N ASP A 74 13.95 18.16 -11.75
CA ASP A 74 14.66 18.75 -10.61
C ASP A 74 16.07 18.19 -10.41
N LYS A 75 16.54 17.30 -11.30
CA LYS A 75 17.87 16.66 -11.26
C LYS A 75 18.15 15.98 -9.92
N LYS A 76 17.15 15.37 -9.30
CA LYS A 76 17.30 14.63 -8.04
C LYS A 76 17.84 13.23 -8.32
N ASP A 77 18.77 12.76 -7.48
CA ASP A 77 19.23 11.36 -7.45
C ASP A 77 18.18 10.45 -6.79
N ALA A 78 16.97 10.44 -7.36
CA ALA A 78 15.80 9.81 -6.76
C ALA A 78 14.87 9.22 -7.82
N CYS A 79 14.14 8.19 -7.42
CA CYS A 79 13.09 7.57 -8.23
C CYS A 79 11.75 7.58 -7.49
N ALA A 80 10.66 7.44 -8.26
CA ALA A 80 9.39 6.99 -7.70
C ALA A 80 9.29 5.47 -7.75
N VAL A 81 8.56 4.88 -6.82
CA VAL A 81 8.21 3.46 -6.84
C VAL A 81 6.68 3.36 -6.73
N THR A 82 6.06 2.51 -7.52
CA THR A 82 4.61 2.29 -7.45
C THR A 82 4.28 0.82 -7.36
N TYR A 83 3.36 0.47 -6.46
CA TYR A 83 2.93 -0.90 -6.22
C TYR A 83 1.49 -1.09 -6.69
N PHE A 84 1.22 -2.25 -7.28
CA PHE A 84 -0.09 -2.66 -7.75
C PHE A 84 -0.18 -4.19 -7.83
N GLY A 85 -1.40 -4.72 -7.88
CA GLY A 85 -1.64 -6.16 -8.04
C GLY A 85 -1.75 -6.57 -9.51
N ASP A 86 -1.75 -7.88 -9.77
CA ASP A 86 -2.01 -8.47 -11.09
C ASP A 86 -3.30 -7.94 -11.74
N GLY A 87 -4.41 -7.87 -11.01
CA GLY A 87 -5.66 -7.27 -11.51
C GLY A 87 -5.52 -5.81 -11.98
N GLY A 88 -4.75 -4.99 -11.25
CA GLY A 88 -4.54 -3.58 -11.58
C GLY A 88 -3.80 -3.35 -12.90
N THR A 89 -3.15 -4.38 -13.44
CA THR A 89 -2.50 -4.30 -14.76
C THR A 89 -3.48 -4.29 -15.93
N SER A 90 -4.77 -4.56 -15.67
CA SER A 90 -5.82 -4.58 -16.69
C SER A 90 -6.59 -3.26 -16.76
N GLU A 91 -6.32 -2.33 -15.85
CA GLU A 91 -6.85 -0.98 -15.92
C GLU A 91 -6.14 -0.15 -17.00
N GLY A 92 -6.87 0.77 -17.62
CA GLY A 92 -6.32 1.68 -18.63
C GLY A 92 -5.17 2.55 -18.11
N ASP A 93 -5.22 2.91 -16.82
CA ASP A 93 -4.18 3.71 -16.16
C ASP A 93 -2.81 3.01 -16.13
N PHE A 94 -2.77 1.68 -16.06
CA PHE A 94 -1.53 0.93 -16.18
C PHE A 94 -0.90 1.12 -17.57
N HIS A 95 -1.71 0.99 -18.63
CA HIS A 95 -1.26 1.22 -20.00
C HIS A 95 -0.75 2.66 -20.19
N ALA A 96 -1.53 3.65 -19.76
CA ALA A 96 -1.18 5.06 -19.87
C ALA A 96 0.13 5.38 -19.14
N ALA A 97 0.30 4.86 -17.92
CA ALA A 97 1.50 5.09 -17.14
C ALA A 97 2.75 4.42 -17.73
N MET A 98 2.65 3.17 -18.19
CA MET A 98 3.78 2.47 -18.82
C MET A 98 4.25 3.19 -20.08
N ASN A 99 3.32 3.61 -20.95
CA ASN A 99 3.66 4.35 -22.15
C ASN A 99 4.27 5.72 -21.83
N PHE A 100 3.64 6.48 -20.92
CA PHE A 100 4.14 7.81 -20.56
C PHE A 100 5.53 7.73 -19.95
N ALA A 101 5.76 6.81 -19.00
CA ALA A 101 7.06 6.65 -18.36
C ALA A 101 8.19 6.26 -19.32
N ALA A 102 7.88 5.47 -20.35
CA ALA A 102 8.84 5.09 -21.38
C ALA A 102 9.22 6.30 -22.25
N VAL A 103 8.21 7.00 -22.80
CA VAL A 103 8.42 8.18 -23.66
C VAL A 103 9.12 9.31 -22.90
N THR A 104 8.73 9.53 -21.65
CA THR A 104 9.30 10.59 -20.83
C THR A 104 10.57 10.16 -20.12
N GLU A 105 11.08 8.94 -20.31
CA GLU A 105 12.30 8.44 -19.66
C GLU A 105 12.27 8.74 -18.15
N SER A 106 11.19 8.36 -17.48
CA SER A 106 10.97 8.69 -16.07
C SER A 106 11.68 7.69 -15.15
N PRO A 107 12.38 8.14 -14.08
CA PRO A 107 13.00 7.27 -13.09
C PRO A 107 11.95 6.66 -12.17
N VAL A 108 11.17 5.70 -12.67
CA VAL A 108 10.08 5.03 -11.94
C VAL A 108 10.28 3.51 -11.92
N ILE A 109 10.02 2.90 -10.77
CA ILE A 109 9.98 1.45 -10.62
C ILE A 109 8.54 1.01 -10.41
N PHE A 110 8.02 0.23 -11.34
CA PHE A 110 6.72 -0.42 -11.25
C PHE A 110 6.89 -1.79 -10.59
N ILE A 111 6.24 -2.03 -9.45
CA ILE A 111 6.29 -3.31 -8.75
C ILE A 111 4.89 -3.94 -8.77
N CYS A 112 4.71 -4.89 -9.67
CA CYS A 112 3.51 -5.72 -9.72
C CYS A 112 3.62 -6.87 -8.74
N ARG A 113 2.71 -6.97 -7.78
CA ARG A 113 2.55 -8.14 -6.92
C ARG A 113 1.55 -9.08 -7.56
N ASN A 114 2.07 -9.98 -8.39
CA ASN A 114 1.28 -11.03 -9.01
C ASN A 114 1.05 -12.12 -7.97
N ASN A 115 -0.12 -12.10 -7.33
CA ASN A 115 -0.48 -13.04 -6.28
C ASN A 115 -1.41 -14.16 -6.75
N GLY A 116 -1.70 -14.19 -8.07
CA GLY A 116 -2.58 -15.15 -8.73
C GLY A 116 -4.06 -14.75 -8.76
N TRP A 117 -4.49 -13.72 -8.02
CA TRP A 117 -5.91 -13.45 -7.79
C TRP A 117 -6.27 -11.95 -7.64
N ALA A 118 -7.25 -11.51 -8.42
CA ALA A 118 -7.95 -10.24 -8.24
C ALA A 118 -9.33 -10.48 -7.61
N ILE A 119 -9.43 -10.33 -6.28
CA ILE A 119 -10.59 -10.78 -5.47
C ILE A 119 -10.82 -12.28 -5.69
N SER A 120 -11.77 -12.65 -6.54
CA SER A 120 -12.14 -14.01 -6.94
C SER A 120 -11.71 -14.38 -8.36
N THR A 121 -11.19 -13.44 -9.13
CA THR A 121 -10.78 -13.65 -10.51
C THR A 121 -9.35 -14.22 -10.55
N PRO A 122 -9.14 -15.44 -11.06
CA PRO A 122 -7.80 -15.99 -11.23
C PRO A 122 -7.07 -15.29 -12.39
N THR A 123 -5.74 -15.32 -12.38
CA THR A 123 -4.93 -14.70 -13.46
C THR A 123 -5.23 -15.26 -14.85
N SER A 124 -5.68 -16.51 -14.96
CA SER A 124 -6.12 -17.13 -16.22
C SER A 124 -7.31 -16.43 -16.87
N ASP A 125 -8.15 -15.77 -16.06
CA ASP A 125 -9.29 -14.97 -16.50
C ASP A 125 -8.96 -13.47 -16.51
N GLN A 126 -7.86 -13.08 -15.88
CA GLN A 126 -7.35 -11.72 -15.90
C GLN A 126 -6.59 -11.39 -17.18
N PHE A 127 -5.74 -12.31 -17.66
CA PHE A 127 -4.92 -12.09 -18.85
C PHE A 127 -4.38 -13.36 -19.51
N ARG A 128 -3.97 -13.23 -20.77
CA ARG A 128 -3.35 -14.32 -21.58
C ARG A 128 -1.86 -14.15 -21.84
N SER A 129 -1.27 -13.02 -21.40
CA SER A 129 0.18 -12.82 -21.47
C SER A 129 0.90 -13.79 -20.52
N ASP A 130 2.15 -14.15 -20.83
CA ASP A 130 3.04 -14.82 -19.86
C ASP A 130 3.36 -13.84 -18.73
N GLY A 131 2.46 -13.79 -17.74
CA GLY A 131 2.52 -12.86 -16.62
C GLY A 131 2.53 -11.39 -17.05
N ILE A 132 3.14 -10.58 -16.20
CA ILE A 132 3.17 -9.12 -16.33
C ILE A 132 4.51 -8.63 -16.89
N ALA A 133 5.62 -9.32 -16.60
CA ALA A 133 6.94 -8.89 -17.05
C ALA A 133 7.03 -8.73 -18.59
N VAL A 134 6.38 -9.61 -19.37
CA VAL A 134 6.37 -9.52 -20.84
C VAL A 134 5.70 -8.24 -21.35
N ARG A 135 4.75 -7.68 -20.59
CA ARG A 135 4.02 -6.47 -21.00
C ARG A 135 4.91 -5.24 -21.08
N GLY A 136 5.97 -5.16 -20.27
CA GLY A 136 6.90 -4.04 -20.36
C GLY A 136 7.60 -3.95 -21.71
N GLN A 137 7.81 -5.09 -22.39
CA GLN A 137 8.40 -5.11 -23.74
C GLN A 137 7.58 -4.31 -24.76
N ALA A 138 6.25 -4.34 -24.65
CA ALA A 138 5.35 -3.59 -25.53
C ALA A 138 5.55 -2.06 -25.44
N TYR A 139 6.14 -1.58 -24.35
CA TYR A 139 6.41 -0.16 -24.11
C TYR A 139 7.92 0.17 -24.14
N GLY A 140 8.79 -0.79 -24.45
CA GLY A 140 10.24 -0.61 -24.33
C GLY A 140 10.74 -0.48 -22.89
N VAL A 141 9.96 -0.93 -21.90
CA VAL A 141 10.29 -0.89 -20.46
C VAL A 141 11.02 -2.17 -20.06
N ARG A 142 12.22 -2.02 -19.48
CA ARG A 142 12.98 -3.16 -18.97
C ARG A 142 12.20 -3.83 -17.85
N SER A 143 12.10 -5.15 -17.94
CA SER A 143 11.21 -5.92 -17.07
C SER A 143 11.91 -7.16 -16.52
N ILE A 144 11.60 -7.52 -15.28
CA ILE A 144 12.11 -8.73 -14.63
C ILE A 144 11.00 -9.42 -13.83
N ARG A 145 10.94 -10.74 -13.88
CA ARG A 145 10.12 -11.57 -12.99
C ARG A 145 11.00 -12.07 -11.85
N VAL A 146 10.51 -11.96 -10.62
CA VAL A 146 11.23 -12.29 -9.38
C VAL A 146 10.35 -13.17 -8.51
N ASP A 147 10.96 -14.12 -7.80
CA ASP A 147 10.29 -14.83 -6.70
C ASP A 147 9.99 -13.82 -5.58
N GLY A 148 8.72 -13.43 -5.48
CA GLY A 148 8.23 -12.45 -4.50
C GLY A 148 8.27 -12.96 -3.06
N ASN A 149 8.47 -14.27 -2.85
CA ASN A 149 8.61 -14.87 -1.53
C ASN A 149 10.08 -15.06 -1.12
N ASP A 150 11.03 -14.64 -1.96
CA ASP A 150 12.45 -14.56 -1.63
C ASP A 150 12.84 -13.10 -1.34
N ALA A 151 13.02 -12.78 -0.06
CA ALA A 151 13.37 -11.43 0.39
C ALA A 151 14.71 -10.94 -0.19
N LEU A 152 15.69 -11.83 -0.40
CA LEU A 152 17.00 -11.48 -0.95
C LEU A 152 16.94 -11.25 -2.45
N ALA A 153 16.15 -12.05 -3.18
CA ALA A 153 15.90 -11.85 -4.60
C ALA A 153 15.17 -10.52 -4.84
N MET A 154 14.13 -10.24 -4.05
CA MET A 154 13.40 -8.97 -4.12
C MET A 154 14.31 -7.77 -3.79
N TYR A 155 15.11 -7.85 -2.72
CA TYR A 155 16.06 -6.80 -2.38
C TYR A 155 17.06 -6.53 -3.51
N SER A 156 17.66 -7.59 -4.07
CA SER A 156 18.61 -7.49 -5.16
C SER A 156 17.98 -6.88 -6.41
N ALA A 157 16.78 -7.33 -6.80
CA ALA A 157 16.08 -6.84 -7.97
C ALA A 157 15.69 -5.36 -7.82
N VAL A 158 15.13 -4.96 -6.69
CA VAL A 158 14.73 -3.56 -6.43
C VAL A 158 15.97 -2.66 -6.33
N ARG A 159 17.07 -3.11 -5.72
CA ARG A 159 18.32 -2.35 -5.66
C ARG A 159 18.88 -2.08 -7.05
N SER A 160 18.95 -3.11 -7.89
CA SER A 160 19.41 -2.97 -9.28
C SER A 160 18.47 -2.10 -10.11
N ALA A 161 17.15 -2.28 -9.96
CA ALA A 161 16.14 -1.46 -10.62
C ALA A 161 16.25 0.02 -10.24
N ARG A 162 16.47 0.34 -8.95
CA ARG A 162 16.72 1.71 -8.50
C ARG A 162 17.96 2.28 -9.17
N GLN A 163 19.07 1.54 -9.18
CA GLN A 163 20.31 2.03 -9.79
C GLN A 163 20.11 2.35 -11.27
N MET A 164 19.48 1.46 -12.03
CA MET A 164 19.17 1.68 -13.45
C MET A 164 18.20 2.85 -13.64
N ALA A 165 17.11 2.89 -12.88
CA ALA A 165 16.09 3.93 -13.03
C ALA A 165 16.66 5.33 -12.80
N VAL A 166 17.53 5.48 -11.80
CA VAL A 166 18.12 6.77 -11.45
C VAL A 166 19.27 7.15 -12.40
N ASN A 167 20.19 6.23 -12.71
CA ASN A 167 21.37 6.54 -13.54
C ASN A 167 21.04 6.66 -15.03
N GLU A 168 20.11 5.85 -15.52
CA GLU A 168 19.81 5.75 -16.94
C GLU A 168 18.51 6.48 -17.30
N HIS A 169 17.82 7.05 -16.31
CA HIS A 169 16.51 7.69 -16.48
C HIS A 169 15.51 6.79 -17.23
N ARG A 170 15.41 5.53 -16.82
CA ARG A 170 14.52 4.57 -17.49
C ARG A 170 13.55 3.92 -16.52
N PRO A 171 12.27 3.76 -16.91
CA PRO A 171 11.35 2.97 -16.12
C PRO A 171 11.78 1.51 -16.05
N ILE A 172 11.52 0.87 -14.91
CA ILE A 172 11.74 -0.57 -14.71
C ILE A 172 10.45 -1.21 -14.20
N LEU A 173 10.08 -2.37 -14.74
CA LEU A 173 8.97 -3.19 -14.27
C LEU A 173 9.49 -4.45 -13.55
N ILE A 174 9.01 -4.68 -12.34
CA ILE A 174 9.27 -5.88 -11.55
C ILE A 174 7.95 -6.61 -11.37
N GLU A 175 7.86 -7.85 -11.84
CA GLU A 175 6.80 -8.78 -11.51
C GLU A 175 7.27 -9.66 -10.33
N ALA A 176 6.77 -9.37 -9.14
CA ALA A 176 6.98 -10.20 -7.95
C ALA A 176 5.90 -11.28 -7.90
N VAL A 177 6.27 -12.52 -8.20
CA VAL A 177 5.37 -13.69 -8.14
C VAL A 177 5.26 -14.15 -6.69
N THR A 178 4.06 -14.10 -6.15
CA THR A 178 3.77 -14.42 -4.75
C THR A 178 2.39 -15.07 -4.65
N TYR A 179 1.85 -15.20 -3.44
CA TYR A 179 0.53 -15.77 -3.22
C TYR A 179 -0.23 -15.07 -2.11
N ARG A 180 -1.53 -14.85 -2.33
CA ARG A 180 -2.42 -14.26 -1.32
C ARG A 180 -2.96 -15.36 -0.41
N VAL A 181 -2.20 -15.76 0.60
CA VAL A 181 -2.61 -16.83 1.55
C VAL A 181 -3.93 -16.49 2.27
N GLY A 182 -4.10 -15.24 2.73
CA GLY A 182 -5.34 -14.79 3.36
C GLY A 182 -6.46 -14.48 2.35
N HIS A 183 -7.63 -14.11 2.86
CA HIS A 183 -8.74 -13.60 2.05
C HIS A 183 -8.37 -12.27 1.34
N HIS A 184 -9.22 -11.85 0.39
CA HIS A 184 -9.05 -10.55 -0.26
C HIS A 184 -9.17 -9.41 0.76
N SER A 185 -10.21 -9.42 1.58
CA SER A 185 -10.47 -8.47 2.66
C SER A 185 -11.31 -9.14 3.75
N THR A 186 -11.69 -8.40 4.79
CA THR A 186 -12.65 -8.86 5.80
C THR A 186 -14.06 -9.06 5.26
N SER A 187 -14.36 -8.56 4.06
CA SER A 187 -15.64 -8.73 3.37
C SER A 187 -15.66 -9.90 2.39
N ASP A 188 -14.57 -10.67 2.31
CA ASP A 188 -14.38 -11.75 1.35
C ASP A 188 -14.19 -13.09 2.05
N ASP A 189 -14.68 -14.15 1.41
CA ASP A 189 -14.42 -15.53 1.80
C ASP A 189 -13.84 -16.28 0.60
N SER A 190 -12.52 -16.47 0.66
CA SER A 190 -11.80 -17.06 -0.44
C SER A 190 -11.93 -18.57 -0.56
N THR A 191 -12.49 -19.25 0.44
CA THR A 191 -12.72 -20.70 0.38
C THR A 191 -13.79 -21.08 -0.66
N LYS A 192 -14.58 -20.09 -1.10
CA LYS A 192 -15.64 -20.25 -2.11
C LYS A 192 -15.13 -20.39 -3.54
N TYR A 193 -13.91 -19.96 -3.81
CA TYR A 193 -13.38 -19.88 -5.19
C TYR A 193 -11.91 -20.28 -5.33
N ARG A 194 -11.23 -20.66 -4.22
CA ARG A 194 -9.86 -21.17 -4.26
C ARG A 194 -9.77 -22.54 -3.60
N PRO A 195 -9.08 -23.50 -4.23
CA PRO A 195 -8.80 -24.79 -3.62
C PRO A 195 -8.01 -24.64 -2.31
N ALA A 196 -8.41 -25.38 -1.27
CA ALA A 196 -7.78 -25.29 0.05
C ALA A 196 -6.35 -25.87 0.05
N ASP A 197 -6.09 -26.88 -0.76
CA ASP A 197 -4.79 -27.51 -0.99
C ASP A 197 -3.80 -26.55 -1.66
N GLU A 198 -4.25 -25.73 -2.61
CA GLU A 198 -3.45 -24.65 -3.21
C GLU A 198 -2.99 -23.66 -2.13
N ILE A 199 -3.91 -23.17 -1.30
CA ILE A 199 -3.61 -22.22 -0.22
C ILE A 199 -2.61 -22.82 0.77
N GLU A 200 -2.86 -24.06 1.21
CA GLU A 200 -2.01 -24.73 2.19
C GLU A 200 -0.61 -25.02 1.64
N TRP A 201 -0.49 -25.39 0.36
CA TRP A 201 0.80 -25.55 -0.29
C TRP A 201 1.62 -24.27 -0.24
N TRP A 202 1.03 -23.12 -0.61
CA TRP A 202 1.74 -21.84 -0.57
C TRP A 202 2.11 -21.44 0.86
N ARG A 203 1.20 -21.66 1.81
CA ARG A 203 1.42 -21.35 3.23
C ARG A 203 2.56 -22.16 3.83
N MET A 204 2.67 -23.45 3.50
CA MET A 204 3.63 -24.34 4.14
C MET A 204 4.97 -24.39 3.41
N ALA A 205 4.95 -24.43 2.07
CA ALA A 205 6.14 -24.64 1.25
C ALA A 205 6.81 -23.32 0.82
N ARG A 206 6.07 -22.21 0.77
CA ARG A 206 6.53 -20.96 0.13
C ARG A 206 6.39 -19.72 1.01
N ASP A 207 6.23 -19.87 2.32
CA ASP A 207 6.14 -18.73 3.25
C ASP A 207 7.45 -17.90 3.28
N PRO A 208 7.42 -16.60 2.94
CA PRO A 208 8.61 -15.77 2.88
C PRO A 208 9.31 -15.59 4.23
N VAL A 209 8.53 -15.51 5.31
CA VAL A 209 9.07 -15.30 6.66
C VAL A 209 9.86 -16.53 7.10
N THR A 210 9.27 -17.72 6.95
CA THR A 210 9.91 -19.00 7.28
C THR A 210 11.13 -19.24 6.41
N ARG A 211 11.07 -18.94 5.11
CA ARG A 211 12.22 -19.07 4.21
C ARG A 211 13.38 -18.18 4.64
N PHE A 212 13.12 -16.90 4.91
CA PHE A 212 14.16 -15.97 5.33
C PHE A 212 14.71 -16.30 6.73
N ARG A 213 13.83 -16.71 7.66
CA ARG A 213 14.21 -17.17 9.00
C ARG A 213 15.19 -18.33 8.96
N LYS A 214 14.92 -19.36 8.14
CA LYS A 214 15.84 -20.50 7.96
C LYS A 214 17.22 -20.03 7.50
N TRP A 215 17.28 -19.10 6.56
CA TRP A 215 18.54 -18.55 6.08
C TRP A 215 19.32 -17.83 7.18
N ILE A 216 18.69 -16.94 7.97
CA ILE A 216 19.38 -16.22 9.05
C ILE A 216 19.74 -17.14 10.24
N GLU A 217 18.95 -18.18 10.52
CA GLU A 217 19.25 -19.20 11.54
C GLU A 217 20.49 -20.03 11.14
N ILE A 218 20.59 -20.45 9.87
CA ILE A 218 21.77 -21.15 9.34
C ILE A 218 23.05 -20.31 9.48
N ASN A 219 22.94 -18.99 9.38
CA ASN A 219 24.06 -18.06 9.58
C ASN A 219 24.34 -17.72 11.05
N GLY A 220 23.57 -18.27 12.00
CA GLY A 220 23.74 -18.03 13.43
C GLY A 220 23.33 -16.64 13.90
N TRP A 221 22.56 -15.88 13.09
CA TRP A 221 22.12 -14.52 13.43
C TRP A 221 20.76 -14.49 14.14
N TRP A 222 20.06 -15.61 14.18
CA TRP A 222 18.73 -15.73 14.77
C TRP A 222 18.58 -17.06 15.48
N GLY A 223 17.70 -17.09 16.50
CA GLY A 223 17.43 -18.27 17.30
C GLY A 223 16.04 -18.26 17.91
N SER A 224 15.63 -19.40 18.46
CA SER A 224 14.29 -19.60 19.01
C SER A 224 13.95 -18.65 20.17
N GLU A 225 14.94 -18.34 21.02
CA GLU A 225 14.77 -17.40 22.12
C GLU A 225 14.48 -15.98 21.61
N ALA A 226 15.30 -15.49 20.67
CA ALA A 226 15.12 -14.18 20.04
C ALA A 226 13.76 -14.08 19.30
N GLU A 227 13.36 -15.13 18.59
CA GLU A 227 12.04 -15.22 17.94
C GLU A 227 10.90 -15.09 18.95
N SER A 228 10.97 -15.86 20.04
CA SER A 228 9.93 -15.85 21.08
C SER A 228 9.83 -14.49 21.78
N GLN A 229 10.97 -13.90 22.14
CA GLN A 229 11.04 -12.57 22.75
C GLN A 229 10.49 -11.49 21.81
N LEU A 230 10.87 -11.50 20.53
CA LEU A 230 10.38 -10.55 19.54
C LEU A 230 8.86 -10.67 19.38
N ARG A 231 8.32 -11.89 19.21
CA ARG A 231 6.87 -12.11 19.06
C ARG A 231 6.08 -11.62 20.27
N SER A 232 6.55 -11.94 21.47
CA SER A 232 5.91 -11.50 22.71
C SER A 232 5.90 -9.97 22.82
N SER A 233 7.06 -9.34 22.57
CA SER A 233 7.21 -7.89 22.60
C SER A 233 6.30 -7.19 21.59
N ILE A 234 6.30 -7.63 20.32
CA ILE A 234 5.46 -7.04 19.28
C ILE A 234 3.97 -7.24 19.58
N ARG A 235 3.57 -8.39 20.12
CA ARG A 235 2.18 -8.62 20.54
C ARG A 235 1.75 -7.63 21.63
N SER A 236 2.60 -7.42 22.63
CA SER A 236 2.33 -6.45 23.70
C SER A 236 2.20 -5.03 23.16
N GLN A 237 3.14 -4.61 22.30
CA GLN A 237 3.12 -3.29 21.67
C GLN A 237 1.86 -3.08 20.79
N LEU A 238 1.45 -4.10 20.03
CA LEU A 238 0.26 -4.04 19.20
C LEU A 238 -1.02 -3.88 20.04
N LEU A 239 -1.17 -4.68 21.10
CA LEU A 239 -2.32 -4.59 22.00
C LEU A 239 -2.38 -3.20 22.68
N HIS A 240 -1.22 -2.69 23.11
CA HIS A 240 -1.14 -1.36 23.69
C HIS A 240 -1.54 -0.27 22.68
N ALA A 241 -1.06 -0.35 21.44
CA ALA A 241 -1.40 0.61 20.39
C ALA A 241 -2.90 0.63 20.08
N ILE A 242 -3.53 -0.55 20.03
CA ILE A 242 -4.97 -0.69 19.83
C ILE A 242 -5.73 -0.07 21.01
N GLN A 243 -5.34 -0.35 22.26
CA GLN A 243 -6.01 0.22 23.44
C GLN A 243 -5.92 1.74 23.49
N ILE A 244 -4.79 2.32 23.11
CA ILE A 244 -4.64 3.78 23.00
C ILE A 244 -5.55 4.32 21.89
N ALA A 245 -5.53 3.68 20.72
CA ALA A 245 -6.29 4.16 19.55
C ALA A 245 -7.81 4.07 19.77
N GLU A 246 -8.27 3.04 20.47
CA GLU A 246 -9.68 2.82 20.83
C GLU A 246 -10.22 3.88 21.79
N ARG A 247 -9.38 4.35 22.72
CA ARG A 247 -9.75 5.38 23.71
C ARG A 247 -9.55 6.81 23.20
N ALA A 248 -8.86 6.98 22.08
CA ALA A 248 -8.62 8.29 21.52
C ALA A 248 -9.92 8.88 20.97
N GLU A 249 -10.13 10.17 21.23
CA GLU A 249 -11.27 10.91 20.70
C GLU A 249 -11.33 10.85 19.17
N LYS A 250 -12.56 10.91 18.65
CA LYS A 250 -12.79 11.08 17.22
C LYS A 250 -12.37 12.47 16.75
N PRO A 251 -12.05 12.63 15.46
CA PRO A 251 -11.87 13.95 14.86
C PRO A 251 -13.13 14.82 15.07
N PRO A 252 -12.97 16.13 15.26
CA PRO A 252 -14.11 17.03 15.40
C PRO A 252 -14.92 17.12 14.09
N VAL A 253 -16.21 17.40 14.20
CA VAL A 253 -17.14 17.42 13.04
C VAL A 253 -16.75 18.45 11.98
N ASN A 254 -16.06 19.54 12.35
CA ASN A 254 -15.59 20.54 11.40
C ASN A 254 -14.53 20.00 10.43
N ASP A 255 -13.81 18.94 10.80
CA ASP A 255 -12.86 18.29 9.89
C ASP A 255 -13.53 17.65 8.66
N LEU A 256 -14.86 17.46 8.68
CA LEU A 256 -15.62 17.08 7.48
C LEU A 256 -15.51 18.12 6.36
N PHE A 257 -15.38 19.40 6.70
CA PHE A 257 -15.43 20.52 5.75
C PHE A 257 -14.05 21.10 5.41
N THR A 258 -13.03 20.75 6.20
CA THR A 258 -11.65 21.23 5.98
C THR A 258 -10.95 20.39 4.90
N ASP A 259 -9.91 20.95 4.26
CA ASP A 259 -9.08 20.33 3.21
C ASP A 259 -9.80 19.84 1.95
N VAL A 260 -11.10 20.13 1.76
CA VAL A 260 -11.76 20.01 0.46
C VAL A 260 -11.11 20.96 -0.55
N TYR A 261 -10.77 22.15 -0.07
CA TYR A 261 -9.92 23.14 -0.72
C TYR A 261 -8.92 23.68 0.31
N ASP A 262 -7.85 24.34 -0.16
CA ASP A 262 -6.87 25.01 0.71
C ASP A 262 -7.52 26.06 1.63
N ASN A 263 -8.45 26.83 1.08
CA ASN A 263 -9.26 27.78 1.84
C ASN A 263 -10.73 27.37 1.78
N ILE A 264 -11.37 27.24 2.95
CA ILE A 264 -12.78 26.82 3.03
C ILE A 264 -13.67 27.90 2.38
N PRO A 265 -14.39 27.59 1.28
CA PRO A 265 -15.27 28.53 0.61
C PRO A 265 -16.55 28.81 1.43
N SER A 266 -17.26 29.89 1.11
CA SER A 266 -18.42 30.36 1.90
C SER A 266 -19.52 29.31 2.02
N ASN A 267 -19.81 28.58 0.94
CA ASN A 267 -20.82 27.53 0.93
C ASN A 267 -20.49 26.38 1.90
N LEU A 268 -19.21 26.00 2.07
CA LEU A 268 -18.82 24.97 3.04
C LEU A 268 -18.89 25.50 4.48
N ARG A 269 -18.60 26.78 4.71
CA ARG A 269 -18.79 27.40 6.04
C ARG A 269 -20.27 27.47 6.44
N GLU A 270 -21.14 27.78 5.49
CA GLU A 270 -22.59 27.77 5.68
C GLU A 270 -23.10 26.37 6.01
N GLN A 271 -22.60 25.34 5.30
CA GLN A 271 -22.92 23.93 5.58
C GLN A 271 -22.41 23.48 6.95
N GLU A 272 -21.18 23.86 7.33
CA GLU A 272 -20.62 23.56 8.66
C GLU A 272 -21.50 24.17 9.75
N LYS A 273 -21.85 25.46 9.61
CA LYS A 273 -22.73 26.16 10.56
C LYS A 273 -24.09 25.47 10.67
N LEU A 274 -24.71 25.13 9.54
CA LEU A 274 -25.99 24.43 9.50
C LEU A 274 -25.91 23.07 10.22
N LEU A 275 -24.84 22.30 10.01
CA LEU A 275 -24.66 21.00 10.67
C LEU A 275 -24.52 21.19 12.18
N LYS A 276 -23.68 22.13 12.65
CA LYS A 276 -23.50 22.41 14.08
C LYS A 276 -24.81 22.84 14.76
N GLU A 277 -25.56 23.74 14.11
CA GLU A 277 -26.88 24.15 14.59
C GLU A 277 -27.89 23.00 14.63
N THR A 278 -27.77 22.03 13.72
CA THR A 278 -28.64 20.84 13.69
C THR A 278 -28.28 19.88 14.83
N ILE A 279 -26.98 19.61 15.04
CA ILE A 279 -26.52 18.76 16.14
C ILE A 279 -26.94 19.36 17.49
N ASN A 280 -26.78 20.67 17.68
CA ASN A 280 -27.18 21.36 18.90
C ASN A 280 -28.70 21.31 19.16
N ARG A 281 -29.52 21.28 18.10
CA ARG A 281 -30.99 21.13 18.21
C ARG A 281 -31.41 19.68 18.48
N HIS A 282 -30.64 18.72 18.00
CA HIS A 282 -30.98 17.29 18.02
C HIS A 282 -29.86 16.42 18.63
N PRO A 283 -29.32 16.72 19.82
CA PRO A 283 -28.10 16.08 20.33
C PRO A 283 -28.25 14.57 20.56
N LYS A 284 -29.47 14.06 20.73
CA LYS A 284 -29.75 12.62 20.91
C LYS A 284 -29.66 11.81 19.62
N ASP A 285 -29.71 12.48 18.47
CA ASP A 285 -29.68 11.85 17.15
C ASP A 285 -28.24 11.68 16.62
N TYR A 286 -27.24 12.21 17.35
CA TYR A 286 -25.83 12.18 16.96
C TYR A 286 -24.96 11.47 18.03
N PRO A 287 -23.82 10.87 17.63
CA PRO A 287 -22.89 10.25 18.56
C PRO A 287 -22.31 11.30 19.53
N ALA A 288 -22.34 11.00 20.83
CA ALA A 288 -21.86 11.89 21.88
C ALA A 288 -20.31 11.92 21.99
N ASP A 289 -19.62 10.99 21.35
CA ASP A 289 -18.16 10.82 21.37
C ASP A 289 -17.44 11.58 20.24
N VAL A 290 -18.18 12.33 19.42
CA VAL A 290 -17.63 13.17 18.35
C VAL A 290 -17.68 14.64 18.76
N PRO A 291 -16.51 15.32 18.87
CA PRO A 291 -16.48 16.75 19.20
C PRO A 291 -17.13 17.62 18.10
N ILE A 292 -17.79 18.71 18.50
CA ILE A 292 -18.46 19.68 17.60
C ILE A 292 -17.55 20.90 17.35
#